data_AF-A0A225E0C4-F1
#
_entry.id   AF-A0A225E0C4-F1
#
_cell.length_a   1.000
_cell.length_b   1.000
_cell.length_c   1.000
_cell.angle_alpha   90.00
_cell.angle_beta   90.00
_cell.angle_gamma   90.00
#
_symmetry.space_group_name_H-M   'P 1'
#
loop_
_entity.id
_entity.type
_entity.pdbx_description
1 polymer ?
#
loop_
_entity_poly.entity_id
_entity_poly.type
_entity_poly.pdbx_seq_one_letter_code
_entity_poly.pdbx_strand_id
1 'polypeptide(L)'
;MAVSLCNHQRRLTVNQYPLAERKLIYRVLHKHLTQHPELMDGTFLDDLQTDLQRAAQAEEVDIADHGAWDEWLGNAVTSCAVRVAKRQVIA
;
A
#
# COMPACT_ATOMS: atom_id res chain seq x y z
N MET A 1 -29.09 -18.26 -32.56
CA MET A 1 -29.00 -16.81 -32.30
C MET A 1 -29.67 -16.57 -30.95
N ALA A 2 -29.10 -15.99 -29.89
CA ALA A 2 -27.82 -15.33 -29.67
C ALA A 2 -27.33 -15.64 -28.23
N VAL A 3 -26.02 -15.63 -28.03
CA VAL A 3 -25.32 -15.70 -26.74
C VAL A 3 -25.34 -14.30 -26.10
N SER A 4 -25.61 -14.18 -24.80
CA SER A 4 -24.74 -13.36 -23.92
C SER A 4 -25.05 -13.62 -22.44
N LEU A 5 -24.11 -14.31 -21.81
CA LEU A 5 -23.97 -14.45 -20.37
C LEU A 5 -23.80 -13.05 -19.77
N CYS A 6 -24.75 -12.57 -18.97
CA CYS A 6 -24.54 -11.40 -18.12
C CYS A 6 -23.65 -11.85 -16.96
N ASN A 7 -22.35 -11.91 -17.24
CA ASN A 7 -21.31 -12.26 -16.29
C ASN A 7 -21.21 -11.08 -15.32
N HIS A 8 -22.01 -11.09 -14.26
CA HIS A 8 -21.92 -10.14 -13.17
C HIS A 8 -20.65 -10.48 -12.39
N GLN A 9 -19.49 -10.16 -12.97
CA GLN A 9 -18.22 -10.16 -12.25
C GLN A 9 -18.42 -9.19 -11.09
N ARG A 10 -18.61 -9.72 -9.87
CA ARG A 10 -18.44 -8.97 -8.64
C ARG A 10 -17.03 -8.38 -8.68
N ARG A 11 -16.89 -7.13 -9.13
CA ARG A 11 -15.68 -6.36 -8.85
C ARG A 11 -15.70 -6.10 -7.36
N LEU A 12 -14.93 -6.89 -6.62
CA LEU A 12 -14.65 -6.56 -5.24
C LEU A 12 -13.83 -5.26 -5.25
N THR A 13 -14.32 -4.24 -4.56
CA THR A 13 -13.55 -3.02 -4.32
C THR A 13 -12.49 -3.34 -3.28
N VAL A 14 -11.29 -2.75 -3.41
CA VAL A 14 -10.15 -3.01 -2.49
C VAL A 14 -10.57 -2.89 -1.03
N ASN A 15 -11.48 -1.98 -0.71
CA ASN A 15 -11.96 -1.73 0.64
C ASN A 15 -12.76 -2.87 1.31
N GLN A 16 -13.09 -3.93 0.55
CA GLN A 16 -13.78 -5.12 1.08
C GLN A 16 -12.82 -6.13 1.71
N TYR A 17 -11.52 -6.00 1.47
CA TYR A 17 -10.50 -6.83 2.11
C TYR A 17 -10.20 -6.31 3.53
N PRO A 18 -9.83 -7.19 4.48
CA PRO A 18 -9.44 -6.78 5.82
C PRO A 18 -8.38 -5.67 5.83
N LEU A 19 -8.50 -4.71 6.75
CA LEU A 19 -7.57 -3.58 6.84
C LEU A 19 -6.11 -4.03 6.97
N ALA A 20 -5.84 -5.09 7.74
CA ALA A 20 -4.49 -5.64 7.90
C ALA A 20 -3.89 -6.16 6.58
N GLU A 21 -4.72 -6.79 5.73
CA GLU A 21 -4.28 -7.29 4.41
C GLU A 21 -4.01 -6.12 3.45
N ARG A 22 -4.89 -5.12 3.42
CA ARG A 22 -4.69 -3.89 2.63
C ARG A 22 -3.39 -3.17 3.01
N LYS A 23 -3.14 -3.00 4.32
CA LYS A 23 -1.89 -2.41 4.84
C LYS A 23 -0.66 -3.22 4.39
N LEU A 24 -0.72 -4.55 4.47
CA LEU A 24 0.37 -5.42 4.02
C LEU A 24 0.66 -5.26 2.52
N ILE A 25 -0.38 -5.34 1.68
CA ILE A 25 -0.24 -5.23 0.23
C ILE A 25 0.35 -3.87 -0.14
N TYR A 26 -0.16 -2.78 0.45
CA TYR A 26 0.37 -1.44 0.22
C TYR A 26 1.86 -1.38 0.56
N ARG A 27 2.26 -1.86 1.73
CA ARG A 27 3.68 -1.85 2.16
C ARG A 27 4.58 -2.65 1.22
N VAL A 28 4.11 -3.80 0.74
CA VAL A 28 4.86 -4.61 -0.24
C VAL A 28 5.03 -3.82 -1.53
N LEU A 29 3.95 -3.30 -2.12
CA LEU A 29 4.02 -2.56 -3.38
C LEU A 29 4.85 -1.27 -3.25
N HIS A 30 4.61 -0.49 -2.20
CA HIS A 30 5.29 0.77 -1.95
C HIS A 30 6.81 0.59 -1.78
N LYS A 31 7.25 -0.49 -1.13
CA LYS A 31 8.67 -0.82 -0.98
C LYS A 31 9.37 -1.10 -2.31
N HIS A 32 8.63 -1.49 -3.34
CA HIS A 32 9.15 -1.85 -4.66
C HIS A 32 9.08 -0.70 -5.69
N LEU A 33 8.59 0.50 -5.31
CA LEU A 33 8.49 1.65 -6.22
C LEU A 33 9.81 2.02 -6.91
N THR A 34 10.94 1.92 -6.22
CA THR A 34 12.25 2.25 -6.81
C THR A 34 12.70 1.26 -7.88
N GLN A 35 12.20 0.01 -7.82
CA GLN A 35 12.53 -1.07 -8.76
C GLN A 35 11.50 -1.15 -9.89
N HIS A 36 10.28 -0.66 -9.63
CA HIS A 36 9.14 -0.68 -10.53
C HIS A 36 8.48 0.71 -10.55
N PRO A 37 9.08 1.72 -11.22
CA PRO A 37 8.52 3.07 -11.30
C PRO A 37 7.10 3.10 -11.87
N GLU A 38 6.74 2.13 -12.72
CA GLU A 38 5.40 1.95 -13.28
C GLU A 38 4.31 1.76 -12.23
N LEU A 39 4.66 1.38 -11.00
CA LEU A 39 3.72 1.31 -9.88
C LEU A 39 3.26 2.69 -9.42
N MET A 40 4.06 3.76 -9.62
CA MET A 40 3.66 5.13 -9.26
C MET A 40 2.45 5.61 -10.05
N ASP A 41 2.32 5.16 -11.31
CA ASP A 41 1.20 5.48 -12.19
C ASP A 41 0.08 4.43 -12.13
N GLY A 42 0.21 3.43 -11.26
CA GLY A 42 -0.72 2.32 -11.14
C GLY A 42 -1.99 2.72 -10.40
N THR A 43 -3.13 2.73 -11.09
CA THR A 43 -4.43 3.08 -10.51
C THR A 43 -4.82 2.22 -9.30
N PHE A 44 -4.40 0.95 -9.28
CA PHE A 44 -4.61 0.07 -8.13
C PHE A 44 -3.89 0.57 -6.87
N LEU A 45 -2.64 1.05 -7.00
CA LEU A 45 -1.86 1.52 -5.87
C LEU A 45 -2.40 2.86 -5.35
N ASP A 46 -2.84 3.74 -6.25
CA ASP A 46 -3.51 5.00 -5.92
C ASP A 46 -4.85 4.78 -5.18
N ASP A 47 -5.70 3.88 -5.70
CA ASP A 47 -6.96 3.50 -5.05
C ASP A 47 -6.71 2.93 -3.65
N LEU A 48 -5.72 2.03 -3.51
CA LEU A 48 -5.34 1.43 -2.24
C LEU A 48 -4.80 2.46 -1.26
N GLN A 49 -3.96 3.39 -1.71
CA GLN A 49 -3.43 4.46 -0.87
C GLN A 49 -4.56 5.37 -0.38
N THR A 50 -5.45 5.81 -1.27
CA THR A 50 -6.59 6.68 -0.94
C THR A 50 -7.49 6.04 0.11
N ASP A 51 -7.78 4.75 -0.06
CA ASP A 51 -8.61 3.98 0.85
C ASP A 51 -7.94 3.80 2.24
N LEU A 52 -6.64 3.53 2.28
CA LEU A 52 -5.88 3.46 3.54
C LEU A 52 -5.77 4.83 4.24
N GLN A 53 -5.59 5.91 3.49
CA GLN A 53 -5.56 7.27 4.05
C GLN A 53 -6.90 7.63 4.70
N ARG A 54 -8.03 7.28 4.08
CA ARG A 54 -9.36 7.46 4.68
C ARG A 54 -9.52 6.65 5.96
N ALA A 55 -9.05 5.40 5.98
CA ALA A 55 -9.10 4.57 7.18
C ALA A 55 -8.24 5.13 8.31
N ALA A 56 -7.03 5.63 8.02
CA ALA A 56 -6.15 6.25 9.00
C ALA A 56 -6.74 7.54 9.57
N GLN A 57 -7.31 8.40 8.72
CA GLN A 57 -8.00 9.62 9.14
C GLN A 57 -9.22 9.32 10.05
N ALA A 58 -9.94 8.22 9.79
CA ALA A 58 -11.04 7.78 10.65
C ALA A 58 -10.57 7.30 12.04
N GLU A 59 -9.29 6.93 12.15
CA GLU A 59 -8.60 6.61 13.41
C GLU A 59 -7.80 7.82 13.95
N GLU A 60 -8.06 9.03 13.45
CA GLU A 60 -7.42 10.30 13.86
C GLU A 60 -5.89 10.35 13.66
N VAL A 61 -5.36 9.52 12.76
CA VAL A 61 -3.93 9.53 12.40
C VAL A 61 -3.64 10.71 11.47
N ASP A 62 -2.62 11.49 11.80
CA ASP A 62 -2.09 12.52 10.90
C ASP A 62 -1.33 11.88 9.73
N ILE A 63 -1.99 11.76 8.58
CA ILE A 63 -1.39 11.17 7.37
C ILE A 63 -0.34 12.06 6.70
N ALA A 64 -0.23 13.34 7.09
CA ALA A 64 0.82 14.23 6.62
C ALA A 64 2.13 14.02 7.40
N ASP A 65 2.05 13.51 8.63
CA ASP A 65 3.19 13.05 9.40
C ASP A 65 3.63 11.67 8.90
N HIS A 66 4.80 11.62 8.24
CA HIS A 66 5.35 10.38 7.72
C HIS A 66 5.61 9.32 8.80
N GLY A 67 5.96 9.73 10.03
CA GLY A 67 6.18 8.81 11.15
C GLY A 67 4.87 8.20 11.65
N ALA A 68 3.84 9.01 11.85
CA ALA A 68 2.52 8.56 12.25
C ALA A 68 1.89 7.62 11.19
N TRP A 69 2.05 7.96 9.91
CA TRP A 69 1.62 7.12 8.80
C TRP A 69 2.35 5.77 8.77
N ASP A 70 3.68 5.76 8.89
CA ASP A 70 4.48 4.52 8.90
C ASP A 70 4.14 3.63 10.10
N GLU A 71 3.97 4.22 11.28
CA GLU A 71 3.57 3.50 12.49
C GLU A 71 2.18 2.87 12.32
N TRP A 72 1.21 3.63 11.81
CA TRP A 72 -0.14 3.14 11.58
C TRP A 72 -0.20 2.00 10.54
N LEU A 73 0.64 2.07 9.49
CA LEU A 73 0.80 0.98 8.52
C LEU A 73 1.42 -0.29 9.14
N GLY A 74 2.01 -0.18 10.33
CA GLY A 74 2.71 -1.28 11.01
C GLY A 74 4.07 -1.56 10.39
N ASN A 75 4.75 -0.55 9.83
CA ASN A 75 6.11 -0.70 9.36
C ASN A 75 7.00 -1.08 10.55
N ALA A 76 7.55 -2.30 10.50
CA ALA A 76 8.45 -2.77 11.54
C ALA A 76 9.65 -1.83 11.61
N VAL A 77 9.97 -1.35 12.82
CA VAL A 77 11.21 -0.62 13.10
C VAL A 77 12.37 -1.53 12.68
N THR A 78 12.86 -1.30 11.48
CA THR A 78 14.00 -2.06 10.97
C THR A 78 15.18 -1.56 11.77
N SER A 79 15.79 -2.45 12.55
CA SER A 79 16.88 -2.07 13.45
C SER A 79 17.98 -1.33 12.67
N CYS A 80 18.61 -0.35 13.31
CA CYS A 80 19.69 0.42 12.70
C CYS A 80 20.76 -0.49 12.10
N ALA A 81 21.03 -1.65 12.71
CA ALA A 81 21.95 -2.65 12.18
C ALA A 81 21.56 -3.15 10.78
N VAL A 82 20.27 -3.46 10.56
CA VAL A 82 19.77 -3.91 9.25
C VAL A 82 19.75 -2.76 8.23
N ARG A 83 19.47 -1.52 8.68
CA ARG A 83 19.52 -0.32 7.81
C ARG A 83 20.94 -0.01 7.35
N VAL A 84 21.94 -0.13 8.23
CA VAL A 84 23.36 0.12 7.92
C VAL A 84 23.94 -0.99 7.03
N ALA A 85 23.54 -2.24 7.22
CA ALA A 85 24.01 -3.36 6.39
C ALA A 85 23.65 -3.24 4.90
N LYS A 86 22.59 -2.50 4.56
CA LYS A 86 22.17 -2.24 3.17
C LYS A 86 22.71 -0.94 2.58
N ARG A 87 23.47 -0.16 3.34
CA ARG A 87 24.11 1.07 2.83
C ARG A 87 25.33 0.66 2.00
N GLN A 88 25.18 0.60 0.68
CA GLN A 88 26.36 0.51 -0.19
C GLN A 88 27.14 1.83 -0.09
N VAL A 89 28.41 1.72 0.29
CA VAL A 89 29.36 2.83 0.22
C VAL A 89 29.73 2.97 -1.25
N ILE A 90 29.30 4.06 -1.88
CA ILE A 90 29.78 4.43 -3.20
C ILE A 90 31.23 4.91 -2.97
N ALA A 91 32.19 4.12 -3.45
CA ALA A 91 33.62 4.44 -3.40
C ALA A 91 33.99 5.40 -4.54
#